data_AF-A0AAV1QAS0-F1
#
_entry.id   AF-A0AAV1QAS0-F1
#
_cell.length_a   1.000
_cell.length_b   1.000
_cell.length_c   1.000
_cell.angle_alpha   90.00
_cell.angle_beta   90.00
_cell.angle_gamma   90.00
#
_symmetry.space_group_name_H-M   'P 1'
#
loop_
_entity.id
_entity.type
_entity.pdbx_description
1 polymer ?
#
loop_
_entity_poly.entity_id
_entity_poly.type
_entity_poly.pdbx_seq_one_letter_code
_entity_poly.pdbx_strand_id
1 'polypeptide(L)'
;MKPLIVLCGCLLLLWTLTAFVSCAEDAPKEGITVTAQSGNIKLTCEGSTWKFTPQNVKEHVLNYTDDNTGEYTCINSEGQGSTTIYVKIRTCDNCVELDGGSLSSIIVGNVVATIVVGVAVYLIASQARTVPVTSNKKSSDRQHLVPNEARATNEHYQPLNHRGQKDTYDELHKR
;
A
#
# COMPACT_ATOMS: atom_id res chain seq x y z
N MET A 1 17.29 9.51 -25.01
CA MET A 1 18.25 8.80 -24.13
C MET A 1 17.65 8.69 -22.72
N LYS A 2 16.61 7.87 -22.56
CA LYS A 2 15.90 7.59 -21.31
C LYS A 2 15.53 6.10 -21.10
N PRO A 3 15.58 5.17 -22.10
CA PRO A 3 15.17 3.79 -21.86
C PRO A 3 16.24 2.94 -21.17
N LEU A 4 17.52 3.34 -21.26
CA LEU A 4 18.63 2.53 -20.73
C LEU A 4 18.70 2.53 -19.19
N ILE A 5 18.28 3.62 -18.55
CA ILE A 5 18.29 3.76 -17.08
C ILE A 5 17.11 2.98 -16.46
N VAL A 6 15.96 2.95 -17.14
CA VAL A 6 14.77 2.18 -16.70
C VAL A 6 15.04 0.68 -16.78
N LEU A 7 15.71 0.23 -17.84
CA LEU A 7 16.07 -1.19 -18.01
C LEU A 7 17.03 -1.67 -16.90
N CYS A 8 18.00 -0.84 -16.52
CA CYS A 8 18.98 -1.14 -15.48
C CYS A 8 18.33 -1.19 -14.08
N GLY A 9 17.38 -0.29 -13.80
CA GLY A 9 16.59 -0.31 -12.56
C GLY A 9 15.70 -1.55 -12.42
N CYS A 10 15.08 -2.00 -13.52
CA CYS A 10 14.29 -3.24 -13.53
C CYS A 10 15.17 -4.49 -13.37
N LEU A 11 16.38 -4.51 -13.95
CA LEU A 11 17.33 -5.62 -13.81
C LEU A 11 17.86 -5.77 -12.37
N LEU A 12 18.09 -4.66 -11.66
CA LEU A 12 18.50 -4.69 -10.25
C LEU A 12 17.37 -5.14 -9.32
N LEU A 13 16.12 -4.81 -9.63
CA LEU A 13 14.92 -5.29 -8.92
C LEU A 13 14.66 -6.79 -9.13
N LEU A 14 15.03 -7.35 -10.29
CA LEU A 14 14.95 -8.79 -10.52
C LEU A 14 16.04 -9.58 -9.78
N TRP A 15 17.20 -8.99 -9.50
CA TRP A 15 18.31 -9.63 -8.79
C TRP A 15 18.06 -9.81 -7.29
N THR A 16 17.22 -8.99 -6.67
CA THR A 16 16.89 -9.12 -5.24
C THR A 16 15.82 -10.19 -4.95
N LEU A 17 15.10 -10.68 -5.97
CA LEU A 17 14.09 -11.73 -5.82
C LEU A 17 14.65 -13.17 -5.84
N THR A 18 15.92 -13.37 -6.19
CA THR A 18 16.51 -14.70 -6.35
C THR A 18 17.38 -15.14 -5.15
N ALA A 19 17.14 -14.59 -3.96
CA ALA A 19 17.64 -15.20 -2.72
C ALA A 19 16.78 -16.44 -2.41
N PHE A 20 17.03 -17.53 -3.14
CA PHE A 20 16.49 -18.84 -2.83
C PHE A 20 16.97 -19.24 -1.44
N VAL A 21 16.03 -19.34 -0.51
CA VAL A 21 16.20 -20.03 0.77
C VAL A 21 16.41 -21.52 0.44
N SER A 22 17.66 -21.98 0.49
CA SER A 22 17.95 -23.41 0.48
C SER A 22 17.69 -23.97 1.86
N CYS A 23 16.58 -24.67 2.04
CA CYS A 23 16.43 -25.60 3.16
C CYS A 23 17.20 -26.88 2.80
N ALA A 24 18.29 -27.14 3.52
CA ALA A 24 18.94 -28.45 3.50
C ALA A 24 18.01 -29.46 4.17
N GLU A 25 17.72 -30.56 3.48
CA GLU A 25 17.09 -31.73 4.09
C GLU A 25 18.14 -32.44 4.94
N ASP A 26 17.97 -32.40 6.25
CA ASP A 26 18.76 -33.21 7.18
C ASP A 26 18.42 -34.70 7.00
N ALA A 27 19.46 -35.53 6.93
CA ALA A 27 19.42 -36.99 6.86
C ALA A 27 18.55 -37.61 7.99
N PRO A 28 18.01 -38.84 7.79
CA PRO A 28 17.12 -39.46 8.75
C PRO A 28 17.90 -39.79 10.03
N LYS A 29 17.59 -39.04 11.09
CA LYS A 29 17.98 -39.39 12.45
C LYS A 29 16.93 -40.39 12.92
N GLU A 30 17.31 -41.66 13.12
CA GLU A 30 16.43 -42.69 13.68
C GLU A 30 15.65 -42.11 14.87
N GLY A 31 14.37 -41.81 14.65
CA GLY A 31 13.63 -40.95 15.58
C GLY A 31 12.20 -40.67 15.13
N ILE A 32 11.42 -40.11 16.05
CA ILE A 32 10.02 -39.77 15.79
C ILE A 32 9.98 -38.62 14.79
N THR A 33 9.35 -38.84 13.64
CA THR A 33 9.16 -37.81 12.61
C THR A 33 7.87 -37.03 12.90
N VAL A 34 7.98 -35.70 12.88
CA VAL A 34 6.85 -34.79 13.06
C VAL A 34 6.53 -34.16 11.70
N THR A 35 5.33 -34.42 11.18
CA THR A 35 4.85 -33.83 9.93
C THR A 35 3.67 -32.92 10.22
N ALA A 36 3.74 -31.67 9.75
CA ALA A 36 2.61 -30.75 9.80
C ALA A 36 1.69 -31.03 8.62
N GLN A 37 0.43 -31.34 8.91
CA GLN A 37 -0.64 -31.44 7.92
C GLN A 37 -1.61 -30.27 8.14
N SER A 38 -2.33 -29.83 7.12
CA SER A 38 -3.21 -28.66 7.18
C SER A 38 -4.20 -28.71 8.35
N GLY A 39 -3.84 -28.09 9.48
CA GLY A 39 -4.63 -28.07 10.73
C GLY A 39 -4.34 -29.17 11.75
N ASN A 40 -3.41 -30.09 11.49
CA ASN A 40 -3.07 -31.20 12.40
C ASN A 40 -1.56 -31.50 12.41
N ILE A 41 -1.06 -32.08 13.49
CA ILE A 41 0.30 -32.61 13.60
C ILE A 41 0.24 -34.14 13.51
N LYS A 42 0.96 -34.73 12.58
CA LYS A 42 1.12 -36.19 12.48
C LYS A 42 2.49 -36.61 13.00
N LEU A 43 2.49 -37.36 14.10
CA LEU A 43 3.66 -38.02 14.67
C LEU A 43 3.77 -39.42 14.07
N THR A 44 4.94 -39.78 13.55
CA THR A 44 5.21 -41.09 12.97
C THR A 44 6.48 -41.68 13.57
N CYS A 45 6.40 -42.92 14.04
CA CYS A 45 7.61 -43.65 14.41
C CYS A 45 8.30 -44.21 13.17
N GLU A 46 9.60 -43.98 13.08
CA GLU A 46 10.44 -44.56 12.04
C GLU A 46 10.78 -46.02 12.39
N GLY A 47 10.66 -46.92 11.41
CA GLY A 47 10.83 -48.37 11.59
C GLY A 47 9.51 -49.17 11.66
N SER A 48 9.57 -50.45 11.28
CA SER A 48 8.41 -51.35 11.24
C SER A 48 8.01 -51.90 12.61
N THR A 49 8.97 -51.99 13.54
CA THR A 49 8.79 -52.56 14.88
C THR A 49 8.45 -51.51 15.95
N TRP A 50 8.55 -50.22 15.62
CA TRP A 50 8.35 -49.12 16.57
C TRP A 50 6.88 -48.70 16.67
N LYS A 51 6.36 -48.58 17.90
CA LYS A 51 4.96 -48.23 18.16
C LYS A 51 4.83 -47.30 19.37
N PHE A 52 3.86 -46.39 19.31
CA PHE A 52 3.50 -45.52 20.43
C PHE A 52 2.80 -46.30 21.55
N THR A 53 3.22 -46.05 22.77
CA THR A 53 2.62 -46.62 23.99
C THR A 53 1.68 -45.59 24.61
N PRO A 54 0.46 -45.96 25.06
CA PRO A 54 -0.06 -47.33 25.25
C PRO A 54 -0.87 -47.92 24.08
N GLN A 55 -1.18 -47.13 23.05
CA GLN A 55 -2.16 -47.51 22.03
C GLN A 55 -1.64 -48.51 20.99
N ASN A 56 -0.33 -48.81 20.99
CA ASN A 56 0.34 -49.70 20.03
C ASN A 56 0.14 -49.29 18.55
N VAL A 57 0.00 -47.98 18.32
CA VAL A 57 -0.17 -47.39 16.98
C VAL A 57 1.17 -46.89 16.44
N LYS A 58 1.36 -46.94 15.12
CA LYS A 58 2.57 -46.40 14.47
C LYS A 58 2.53 -44.88 14.30
N GLU A 59 1.32 -44.33 14.26
CA GLU A 59 1.05 -42.94 13.92
C GLU A 59 0.05 -42.34 14.90
N HIS A 60 0.28 -41.09 15.29
CA HIS A 60 -0.68 -40.27 16.03
C HIS A 60 -0.99 -39.02 15.22
N VAL A 61 -2.27 -38.78 14.97
CA VAL A 61 -2.76 -37.51 14.41
C VAL A 61 -3.29 -36.69 15.57
N LEU A 62 -2.65 -35.55 15.81
CA LEU A 62 -2.96 -34.61 16.88
C LEU A 62 -3.59 -33.37 16.26
N ASN A 63 -4.74 -32.98 16.79
CA ASN A 63 -5.32 -31.68 16.45
C ASN A 63 -4.54 -30.58 17.19
N TYR A 64 -4.53 -29.37 16.64
CA TYR A 64 -4.04 -28.19 17.36
C TYR A 64 -5.00 -27.83 18.50
N THR A 65 -4.92 -28.56 19.60
CA THR A 65 -5.60 -28.28 20.85
C THR A 65 -4.60 -28.43 21.98
N ASP A 66 -4.69 -27.56 22.99
CA ASP A 66 -3.77 -27.61 24.13
C ASP A 66 -3.85 -28.95 24.88
N ASP A 67 -5.00 -29.65 24.83
CA ASP A 67 -5.22 -30.98 25.41
C ASP A 67 -4.29 -32.06 24.82
N ASN A 68 -3.81 -31.88 23.59
CA ASN A 68 -2.89 -32.81 22.93
C ASN A 68 -1.42 -32.54 23.30
N THR A 69 -1.15 -31.54 24.15
CA THR A 69 0.18 -31.28 24.72
C THR A 69 0.56 -32.39 25.68
N GLY A 70 1.69 -33.05 25.43
CA GLY A 70 2.11 -34.18 26.24
C GLY A 70 3.38 -34.85 25.73
N GLU A 71 3.80 -35.87 26.47
CA GLU A 71 4.90 -36.74 26.09
C GLU A 71 4.37 -37.93 25.29
N TYR A 72 4.99 -38.20 24.15
CA TYR A 72 4.68 -39.33 23.28
C TYR A 72 5.90 -40.23 23.21
N THR A 73 5.72 -41.47 23.64
CA THR A 73 6.80 -42.46 23.73
C THR A 73 6.62 -43.53 22.68
N CYS A 74 7.62 -43.65 21.81
CA CYS A 74 7.72 -44.74 20.86
C CYS A 74 8.68 -45.81 21.37
N ILE A 75 8.23 -47.06 21.40
CA ILE A 75 8.99 -48.20 21.90
C ILE A 75 9.15 -49.21 20.78
N ASN A 76 10.33 -49.81 20.67
CA ASN A 76 10.54 -50.95 19.80
C ASN A 76 9.79 -52.18 20.35
N SER A 77 9.06 -52.90 19.50
CA SER A 77 8.33 -54.13 19.87
C SER A 77 9.22 -55.21 20.51
N GLU A 78 10.54 -55.15 20.29
CA GLU A 78 11.52 -56.04 20.91
C GLU A 78 11.99 -55.58 22.31
N GLY A 79 11.48 -54.47 22.82
CA GLY A 79 11.84 -53.89 24.13
C GLY A 79 13.25 -53.29 24.18
N GLN A 80 13.99 -53.30 23.06
CA GLN A 80 15.31 -52.70 22.94
C GLN A 80 15.18 -51.23 22.52
N GLY A 81 14.97 -50.36 23.49
CA GLY A 81 15.00 -48.90 23.32
C GLY A 81 13.62 -48.23 23.24
N SER A 82 13.58 -47.01 23.75
CA SER A 82 12.43 -46.11 23.72
C SER A 82 12.88 -44.70 23.37
N THR A 83 12.14 -44.04 22.47
CA THR A 83 12.35 -42.63 22.12
C THR A 83 11.13 -41.85 22.57
N THR A 84 11.33 -40.79 23.35
CA THR A 84 10.24 -39.92 23.79
C THR A 84 10.35 -38.55 23.14
N ILE A 85 9.20 -37.95 22.80
CA ILE A 85 9.10 -36.59 22.31
C ILE A 85 8.06 -35.85 23.15
N TYR A 86 8.41 -34.65 23.62
CA TYR A 86 7.45 -33.77 24.27
C TYR A 86 6.89 -32.80 23.24
N VAL A 87 5.61 -32.93 22.93
CA VAL A 87 4.90 -32.05 22.00
C VAL A 87 4.20 -30.97 22.81
N LYS A 88 4.60 -29.72 22.60
CA LYS A 88 3.96 -28.55 23.20
C LYS A 88 3.18 -27.80 22.13
N ILE A 89 1.86 -27.91 22.18
CA ILE A 89 0.97 -27.14 21.32
C ILE A 89 0.68 -25.81 22.02
N ARG A 90 0.70 -24.73 21.25
CA ARG A 90 0.22 -23.42 21.68
C ARG A 90 -0.69 -22.90 20.58
N THR A 91 -1.99 -22.95 20.81
CA THR A 91 -2.96 -22.35 19.90
C THR A 91 -3.05 -20.85 20.14
N CYS A 92 -3.32 -20.08 19.09
CA CYS A 92 -3.66 -18.67 19.21
C CYS A 92 -4.79 -18.33 18.24
N ASP A 93 -5.93 -17.94 18.79
CA ASP A 93 -7.05 -17.43 18.01
C ASP A 93 -6.73 -15.99 17.59
N ASN A 94 -6.71 -15.74 16.28
CA ASN A 94 -6.39 -14.45 15.67
C ASN A 94 -4.92 -14.01 15.72
N CYS A 95 -3.98 -14.93 15.96
CA CYS A 95 -2.59 -14.61 15.65
C CYS A 95 -2.41 -14.50 14.14
N VAL A 96 -1.84 -13.40 13.68
CA VAL A 96 -1.40 -13.26 12.29
C VAL A 96 0.08 -13.59 12.23
N GLU A 97 0.47 -14.49 11.33
CA GLU A 97 1.87 -14.79 11.08
C GLU A 97 2.48 -13.64 10.27
N LEU A 98 3.18 -12.74 10.96
CA LEU A 98 3.97 -11.71 10.30
C LEU A 98 5.29 -12.30 9.82
N ASP A 99 5.26 -12.98 8.69
CA ASP A 99 6.48 -13.30 7.95
C ASP A 99 7.10 -12.02 7.35
N GLY A 100 8.41 -12.05 7.06
CA GLY A 100 9.14 -10.96 6.42
C GLY A 100 8.50 -10.50 5.11
N GLY A 101 7.91 -11.43 4.35
CA GLY A 101 7.12 -11.11 3.16
C GLY A 101 5.87 -10.28 3.47
N SER A 102 5.07 -10.70 4.45
CA SER A 102 3.88 -9.97 4.89
C SER A 102 4.24 -8.57 5.41
N LEU A 103 5.24 -8.46 6.26
CA LEU A 103 5.67 -7.18 6.83
C LEU A 103 6.20 -6.22 5.75
N SER A 104 7.03 -6.72 4.84
CA SER A 104 7.56 -5.90 3.73
C SER A 104 6.43 -5.42 2.80
N SER A 105 5.45 -6.27 2.51
CA SER A 105 4.30 -5.89 1.67
C SER A 105 3.46 -4.78 2.29
N ILE A 106 3.25 -4.79 3.61
CA ILE A 106 2.50 -3.75 4.32
C ILE A 106 3.24 -2.41 4.26
N ILE A 107 4.56 -2.43 4.48
CA ILE A 107 5.38 -1.22 4.42
C ILE A 107 5.38 -0.64 3.00
N VAL A 108 5.66 -1.47 1.99
CA VAL A 108 5.69 -1.04 0.58
C VAL A 108 4.30 -0.55 0.15
N GLY A 109 3.25 -1.27 0.51
CA GLY A 109 1.86 -0.88 0.22
C GLY A 109 1.50 0.49 0.79
N ASN A 110 1.91 0.77 2.04
CA ASN A 110 1.70 2.07 2.67
C ASN A 110 2.47 3.21 1.96
N VAL A 111 3.72 2.98 1.59
CA VAL A 111 4.53 3.96 0.83
C VAL A 111 3.87 4.27 -0.53
N VAL A 112 3.42 3.25 -1.26
CA VAL A 112 2.75 3.44 -2.54
C VAL A 112 1.43 4.19 -2.36
N ALA A 113 0.61 3.81 -1.37
CA ALA A 113 -0.67 4.46 -1.10
C ALA A 113 -0.50 5.95 -0.77
N THR A 114 0.47 6.29 0.07
CA THR A 114 0.76 7.68 0.45
C THR A 114 1.22 8.52 -0.75
N ILE A 115 2.04 7.96 -1.64
CA ILE A 115 2.43 8.63 -2.90
C ILE A 115 1.21 8.88 -3.79
N VAL A 116 0.34 7.89 -3.98
CA VAL A 116 -0.87 8.03 -4.80
C VAL A 116 -1.78 9.14 -4.26
N VAL A 117 -2.01 9.14 -2.95
CA VAL A 117 -2.79 10.22 -2.29
C VAL A 117 -2.11 11.57 -2.48
N GLY A 118 -0.79 11.66 -2.29
CA GLY A 118 -0.03 12.89 -2.49
C GLY A 118 -0.14 13.44 -3.92
N VAL A 119 -0.05 12.57 -4.94
CA VAL A 119 -0.22 12.96 -6.35
C VAL A 119 -1.65 13.40 -6.63
N ALA A 120 -2.65 12.68 -6.13
CA ALA A 120 -4.05 13.06 -6.31
C ALA A 120 -4.35 14.45 -5.74
N VAL A 121 -3.91 14.72 -4.51
CA VAL A 121 -4.04 16.05 -3.88
C VAL A 121 -3.28 17.11 -4.67
N TYR A 122 -2.07 16.81 -5.13
CA TYR A 122 -1.28 17.72 -5.95
C TYR A 122 -1.97 18.09 -7.28
N LEU A 123 -2.56 17.13 -7.98
CA LEU A 123 -3.31 17.37 -9.22
C LEU A 123 -4.58 18.21 -8.99
N ILE A 124 -5.27 18.00 -7.88
CA ILE A 124 -6.46 18.82 -7.52
C ILE A 124 -6.02 20.24 -7.16
N ALA A 125 -4.99 20.39 -6.32
CA ALA A 125 -4.51 21.69 -5.87
C ALA A 125 -3.83 22.50 -7.00
N SER A 126 -3.11 21.83 -7.90
CA SER A 126 -2.51 22.49 -9.08
C SER A 126 -3.59 22.98 -10.05
N GLN A 127 -4.64 22.19 -10.29
CA GLN A 127 -5.81 22.65 -11.04
C GLN A 127 -6.53 23.80 -10.32
N ALA A 128 -6.61 23.82 -9.00
CA ALA A 128 -7.19 24.97 -8.28
C ALA A 128 -6.35 26.25 -8.43
N ARG A 129 -5.03 26.15 -8.67
CA ARG A 129 -4.16 27.29 -9.01
C ARG A 129 -4.18 27.64 -10.50
N THR A 130 -4.49 26.68 -11.38
CA THR A 130 -4.54 26.85 -12.85
C THR A 130 -5.94 26.82 -13.43
N VAL A 131 -7.00 26.86 -12.63
CA VAL A 131 -8.22 27.54 -13.03
C VAL A 131 -7.79 29.00 -13.05
N PRO A 132 -7.42 29.59 -14.21
CA PRO A 132 -7.57 31.03 -14.30
C PRO A 132 -9.00 31.23 -13.87
N VAL A 133 -9.21 32.11 -12.90
CA VAL A 133 -10.53 32.67 -12.67
C VAL A 133 -11.06 33.03 -14.05
N THR A 134 -11.87 32.15 -14.62
CA THR A 134 -12.61 32.40 -15.86
C THR A 134 -13.78 33.33 -15.51
N SER A 135 -13.70 34.08 -14.40
CA SER A 135 -14.28 35.42 -14.30
C SER A 135 -13.47 36.44 -15.10
N ASN A 136 -13.17 36.08 -16.34
CA ASN A 136 -13.07 37.01 -17.46
C ASN A 136 -13.56 36.26 -18.70
N LYS A 137 -14.79 35.69 -18.65
CA LYS A 137 -15.70 36.01 -19.75
C LYS A 137 -15.93 37.52 -19.69
N LYS A 138 -14.91 38.28 -20.11
CA LYS A 138 -15.11 39.56 -20.74
C LYS A 138 -15.99 39.18 -21.93
N SER A 139 -17.29 39.22 -21.70
CA SER A 139 -18.24 39.45 -22.76
C SER A 139 -17.54 40.51 -23.60
N SER A 140 -17.20 40.14 -24.82
CA SER A 140 -16.69 41.07 -25.78
C SER A 140 -17.88 41.99 -26.01
N ASP A 141 -18.01 43.00 -25.14
CA ASP A 141 -18.59 44.28 -25.43
C ASP A 141 -17.69 44.89 -26.49
N ARG A 142 -17.67 44.25 -27.67
CA ARG A 142 -17.77 44.99 -28.89
C ARG A 142 -19.09 45.70 -28.72
N GLN A 143 -19.04 46.86 -28.08
CA GLN A 143 -20.00 47.91 -28.33
C GLN A 143 -20.13 47.90 -29.84
N HIS A 144 -21.30 47.49 -30.31
CA HIS A 144 -21.65 47.70 -31.70
C HIS A 144 -21.38 49.19 -31.91
N LEU A 145 -20.31 49.52 -32.65
CA LEU A 145 -20.00 50.89 -33.00
C LEU A 145 -21.16 51.33 -33.87
N VAL A 146 -22.20 51.89 -33.23
CA VAL A 146 -23.29 52.56 -33.89
C VAL A 146 -22.61 53.65 -34.71
N PRO A 147 -22.70 53.63 -36.04
CA PRO A 147 -22.14 54.70 -36.83
C PRO A 147 -22.82 55.99 -36.34
N ASN A 148 -21.99 57.00 -36.08
CA ASN A 148 -22.45 58.33 -35.66
C ASN A 148 -23.17 58.98 -36.85
N GLU A 149 -24.39 58.52 -37.10
CA GLU A 149 -25.29 59.08 -38.07
C GLU A 149 -26.18 60.09 -37.34
N ALA A 150 -25.71 61.32 -37.41
CA ALA A 150 -26.51 62.53 -37.55
C ALA A 150 -27.85 62.59 -36.80
N ARG A 151 -27.91 63.57 -35.87
CA ARG A 151 -29.13 64.28 -35.43
C ARG A 151 -30.20 63.43 -34.72
N ALA A 152 -30.03 63.28 -33.40
CA ALA A 152 -31.16 63.35 -32.47
C ALA A 152 -30.64 63.66 -31.05
N THR A 153 -30.85 64.92 -30.63
CA THR A 153 -31.06 65.39 -29.25
C THR A 153 -30.66 64.43 -28.12
N ASN A 154 -29.42 64.51 -27.64
CA ASN A 154 -28.99 63.87 -26.40
C ASN A 154 -28.29 64.92 -25.53
N GLU A 155 -29.09 65.69 -24.78
CA GLU A 155 -28.63 66.81 -23.94
C GLU A 155 -27.98 66.40 -22.61
N HIS A 156 -27.73 65.11 -22.37
CA HIS A 156 -27.21 64.66 -21.06
C HIS A 156 -25.70 64.50 -20.93
N TYR A 157 -24.95 64.59 -22.03
CA TYR A 157 -23.50 64.62 -21.97
C TYR A 157 -22.98 65.68 -22.93
N GLN A 158 -22.72 66.87 -22.42
CA GLN A 158 -21.99 67.89 -23.16
C GLN A 158 -20.52 67.47 -23.26
N PRO A 159 -19.93 67.36 -24.47
CA PRO A 159 -18.52 67.07 -24.60
C PRO A 159 -17.69 68.22 -24.00
N LEU A 160 -16.77 67.87 -23.10
CA LEU A 160 -15.84 68.82 -22.46
C LEU A 160 -15.05 69.55 -23.55
N ASN A 161 -15.24 70.87 -23.65
CA ASN A 161 -14.55 71.68 -24.65
C ASN A 161 -13.13 71.99 -24.16
N HIS A 162 -12.12 71.31 -24.71
CA HIS A 162 -10.72 71.41 -24.27
C HIS A 162 -10.01 72.69 -24.75
N ARG A 163 -10.76 73.70 -25.21
CA ARG A 163 -10.21 74.97 -25.68
C ARG A 163 -10.75 76.13 -24.86
N GLY A 164 -10.07 76.39 -23.73
CA GLY A 164 -9.85 77.76 -23.25
C GLY A 164 -10.94 78.40 -22.39
N GLN A 165 -11.71 77.63 -21.62
CA GLN A 165 -12.63 78.22 -20.63
C GLN A 165 -12.22 77.75 -19.23
N LYS A 166 -11.69 78.68 -18.41
CA LYS A 166 -11.44 78.46 -16.98
C LYS A 166 -12.79 78.41 -16.26
N ASP A 167 -13.05 77.35 -15.52
CA ASP A 167 -14.29 77.22 -14.75
C ASP A 167 -14.19 78.00 -13.42
N THR A 168 -15.32 78.38 -12.85
CA THR A 168 -15.40 79.18 -11.60
C THR A 168 -14.68 78.55 -10.40
N TYR A 169 -14.32 77.27 -10.48
CA TYR A 169 -13.60 76.52 -9.45
C TYR A 169 -12.13 76.19 -9.82
N ASP A 170 -11.57 76.75 -10.89
CA ASP A 170 -10.18 76.50 -11.31
C ASP A 170 -9.11 77.20 -10.44
N GLU A 171 -9.51 78.07 -9.50
CA GLU A 171 -8.56 78.83 -8.68
C GLU A 171 -8.41 78.24 -7.27
N LEU A 172 -7.25 77.66 -6.98
CA LEU A 172 -6.87 77.20 -5.65
C LEU A 172 -6.54 78.42 -4.76
N HIS A 173 -7.42 78.75 -3.82
CA HIS A 173 -7.13 79.74 -2.78
C HIS A 173 -6.10 79.16 -1.79
N LYS A 174 -4.87 79.69 -1.83
CA LYS A 174 -3.82 79.35 -0.86
C LYS A 174 -4.01 80.20 0.40
N ARG A 175 -4.15 79.54 1.55
CA ARG A 175 -4.20 80.16 2.87
C ARG A 175 -2.80 80.39 3.42
#